data_AF-A0A0K0CY34-F1
#
_entry.id   AF-A0A0K0CY34-F1
#
_cell.length_a   1.000
_cell.length_b   1.000
_cell.length_c   1.000
_cell.angle_alpha   90.00
_cell.angle_beta   90.00
_cell.angle_gamma   90.00
#
_symmetry.space_group_name_H-M   'P 1'
#
loop_
_entity.id
_entity.type
_entity.pdbx_description
1 polymer ?
#
loop_
_entity_poly.entity_id
_entity_poly.type
_entity_poly.pdbx_seq_one_letter_code
_entity_poly.pdbx_strand_id
1 'polypeptide(L)'
;MFEQWDGDEDGLLSKDELMPLERNEREACVAQFIDMCDDMVVDGKISVDEWCDCFSFADDLRHEPPCHKQKHSVDPHKKEGYYRPEQCHNGFCWCVDRFGREFDNSRIKGELPDCAQYGMYIGY
;
A
#
# COMPACT_ATOMS: atom_id res chain seq x y z
N MET A 1 -6.09 8.07 -20.05
CA MET A 1 -5.19 8.84 -19.16
C MET A 1 -3.77 8.79 -19.70
N PHE A 2 -3.32 7.65 -20.24
CA PHE A 2 -2.07 7.47 -20.98
C PHE A 2 -1.81 8.57 -22.04
N GLU A 3 -2.76 8.80 -22.96
CA GLU A 3 -2.62 9.80 -24.04
C GLU A 3 -2.50 11.27 -23.60
N GLN A 4 -2.69 11.58 -22.31
CA GLN A 4 -2.44 12.94 -21.81
C GLN A 4 -0.94 13.21 -21.62
N TRP A 5 -0.16 12.13 -21.45
CA TRP A 5 1.26 12.18 -21.12
C TRP A 5 2.13 11.78 -22.31
N ASP A 6 1.57 11.05 -23.28
CA ASP A 6 2.21 10.72 -24.57
C ASP A 6 2.23 11.97 -25.46
N GLY A 7 3.31 12.74 -25.37
CA GLY A 7 3.48 14.04 -25.99
C GLY A 7 4.09 13.98 -27.39
N ASP A 8 4.74 12.86 -27.73
CA ASP A 8 5.24 12.58 -29.08
C ASP A 8 4.40 11.56 -29.87
N GLU A 9 3.31 11.06 -29.26
CA GLU A 9 2.33 10.12 -29.84
C GLU A 9 2.98 8.81 -30.31
N ASP A 10 4.07 8.38 -29.65
CA ASP A 10 4.80 7.16 -29.99
C ASP A 10 4.17 5.90 -29.35
N GLY A 11 3.16 6.07 -28.49
CA GLY A 11 2.45 5.00 -27.81
C GLY A 11 3.22 4.42 -26.61
N LEU A 12 4.30 5.08 -26.20
CA LEU A 12 5.13 4.77 -25.05
C LEU A 12 5.25 6.03 -24.19
N LEU A 13 5.51 5.85 -22.89
CA LEU A 13 5.77 6.96 -21.98
C LEU A 13 7.23 6.96 -21.58
N SER A 14 7.93 7.98 -22.02
CA SER A 14 9.35 8.21 -21.74
C SER A 14 9.54 9.00 -20.43
N LYS A 15 10.70 8.85 -19.78
CA LYS A 15 11.04 9.66 -18.57
C LYS A 15 10.95 11.17 -18.82
N ASP A 16 11.26 11.62 -20.02
CA ASP A 16 11.17 13.04 -20.42
C ASP A 16 9.72 13.56 -20.47
N GLU A 17 8.76 12.70 -20.81
CA GLU A 17 7.33 13.03 -20.89
C GLU A 17 6.66 13.01 -19.51
N LEU A 18 7.20 12.19 -18.62
CA LEU A 18 6.77 12.07 -17.23
C LEU A 18 7.45 13.10 -16.30
N MET A 19 8.45 13.84 -16.78
CA MET A 19 9.12 14.93 -16.02
C MET A 19 8.18 15.94 -15.35
N PRO A 20 7.01 16.33 -15.89
CA PRO A 20 6.09 17.23 -15.19
C PRO A 20 5.52 16.62 -13.91
N LEU A 21 5.50 15.29 -13.76
CA LEU A 21 5.18 14.58 -12.51
C LEU A 21 6.38 14.57 -11.54
N GLU A 22 7.61 14.60 -12.08
CA GLU A 22 8.86 14.65 -11.32
C GLU A 22 9.25 16.07 -10.86
N ARG A 23 8.43 17.11 -11.07
CA ARG A 23 8.73 18.51 -10.69
C ARG A 23 8.03 19.01 -9.42
N ASN A 24 7.53 18.11 -8.58
CA ASN A 24 6.69 18.42 -7.42
C ASN A 24 7.17 17.66 -6.19
N GLU A 25 7.08 18.19 -4.96
CA GLU A 25 7.70 17.74 -3.67
C GLU A 25 7.70 16.21 -3.32
N ARG A 26 7.05 15.36 -4.11
CA ARG A 26 7.08 13.89 -4.09
C ARG A 26 7.94 13.28 -5.23
N GLU A 27 8.79 14.06 -5.90
CA GLU A 27 9.61 13.71 -7.08
C GLU A 27 10.34 12.37 -6.92
N ALA A 28 11.08 12.22 -5.81
CA ALA A 28 11.84 11.00 -5.53
C ALA A 28 10.95 9.76 -5.33
N CYS A 29 9.67 9.97 -5.04
CA CYS A 29 8.71 8.92 -4.79
C CYS A 29 8.02 8.46 -6.08
N VAL A 30 7.64 9.43 -6.92
CA VAL A 30 6.95 9.18 -8.18
C VAL A 30 7.89 8.58 -9.22
N ALA A 31 9.15 9.03 -9.26
CA ALA A 31 10.18 8.45 -10.12
C ALA A 31 10.40 6.95 -9.86
N GLN A 32 10.48 6.56 -8.57
CA GLN A 32 10.64 5.15 -8.18
C GLN A 32 9.39 4.31 -8.46
N PHE A 33 8.20 4.91 -8.36
CA PHE A 33 6.95 4.22 -8.70
C PHE A 33 6.85 3.97 -10.22
N ILE A 34 7.20 4.97 -11.02
CA ILE A 34 7.24 4.87 -12.49
C ILE A 34 8.26 3.81 -12.92
N ASP A 35 9.44 3.75 -12.29
CA ASP A 35 10.46 2.71 -12.55
C ASP A 35 9.98 1.30 -12.18
N MET A 36 8.99 1.17 -11.29
CA MET A 36 8.37 -0.12 -10.95
C MET A 36 7.26 -0.54 -11.92
N CYS A 37 6.73 0.40 -12.71
CA CYS A 37 5.72 0.09 -13.72
C CYS A 37 6.33 -0.54 -14.99
N ASP A 38 7.64 -0.41 -15.19
CA ASP A 38 8.40 -1.02 -16.29
C ASP A 38 8.76 -2.49 -15.96
N ASP A 39 7.75 -3.36 -15.87
CA ASP A 39 7.91 -4.73 -15.34
C ASP A 39 7.68 -5.85 -16.37
N MET A 40 6.88 -5.60 -17.40
CA MET A 40 6.61 -6.57 -18.47
C MET A 40 7.74 -6.58 -19.51
N VAL A 41 8.22 -5.41 -19.91
CA VAL A 41 9.28 -5.22 -20.90
C VAL A 41 10.22 -4.12 -20.45
N VAL A 42 11.22 -4.49 -19.64
CA VAL A 42 12.24 -3.58 -19.08
C VAL A 42 13.07 -2.89 -20.17
N ASP A 43 12.56 -1.81 -20.72
CA ASP A 43 13.17 -1.02 -21.80
C ASP A 43 13.34 0.46 -21.44
N GLY A 44 12.92 0.86 -20.23
CA GLY A 44 13.01 2.23 -19.72
C GLY A 44 11.93 3.15 -20.26
N LYS A 45 10.98 2.62 -21.02
CA LYS A 45 9.73 3.28 -21.44
C LYS A 45 8.56 2.47 -20.90
N ILE A 46 7.43 3.14 -20.71
CA ILE A 46 6.22 2.46 -20.21
C ILE A 46 5.21 2.38 -21.35
N SER A 47 4.90 1.16 -21.77
CA SER A 47 3.83 0.88 -22.72
C SER A 47 2.44 1.04 -22.11
N VAL A 48 1.42 1.07 -22.95
CA VAL A 48 0.01 1.12 -22.51
C VAL A 48 -0.34 -0.07 -21.62
N ASP A 49 0.18 -1.25 -21.93
CA ASP A 49 -0.10 -2.48 -21.17
C ASP A 49 0.56 -2.41 -19.78
N GLU A 50 1.80 -1.95 -19.68
CA GLU A 50 2.52 -1.73 -18.41
C GLU A 50 1.87 -0.65 -17.57
N TRP A 51 1.41 0.43 -18.20
CA TRP A 51 0.63 1.46 -17.54
C TRP A 51 -0.68 0.90 -16.96
N CYS A 52 -1.42 0.11 -17.74
CA CYS A 52 -2.69 -0.48 -17.29
C CYS A 52 -2.49 -1.47 -16.13
N ASP A 53 -1.42 -2.26 -16.16
CA ASP A 53 -1.10 -3.19 -15.06
C ASP A 53 -0.67 -2.41 -13.81
N CYS A 54 0.20 -1.41 -13.95
CA CYS A 54 0.70 -0.61 -12.83
C CYS A 54 -0.43 0.13 -12.06
N PHE A 55 -1.45 0.65 -12.77
CA PHE A 55 -2.61 1.29 -12.11
C PHE A 55 -3.63 0.30 -11.54
N SER A 56 -3.64 -0.95 -12.01
CA SER A 56 -4.42 -2.03 -11.39
C SER A 56 -3.81 -2.47 -10.05
N PHE A 57 -2.50 -2.26 -9.87
CA PHE A 57 -1.75 -2.53 -8.64
C PHE A 57 -1.61 -1.33 -7.69
N ALA A 58 -1.84 -0.10 -8.14
CA ALA A 58 -1.72 1.11 -7.30
C ALA A 58 -2.69 1.15 -6.10
N ASP A 59 -3.79 0.37 -6.15
CA ASP A 59 -4.76 0.19 -5.05
C ASP A 59 -4.42 -1.03 -4.15
N ASP A 60 -3.38 -1.81 -4.48
CA ASP A 60 -2.97 -2.99 -3.73
C ASP A 60 -1.73 -2.69 -2.89
N LEU A 61 -1.93 -2.58 -1.57
CA LEU A 61 -0.90 -2.32 -0.54
C LEU A 61 0.29 -3.32 -0.56
N ARG A 62 0.22 -4.38 -1.38
CA ARG A 62 1.26 -5.40 -1.53
C ARG A 62 2.44 -4.96 -2.40
N HIS A 63 2.27 -3.93 -3.24
CA HIS A 63 3.32 -3.40 -4.12
C HIS A 63 3.58 -1.90 -3.89
N GLU A 64 3.63 -1.48 -2.63
CA GLU A 64 4.02 -0.12 -2.30
C GLU A 64 5.47 0.18 -2.69
N PRO A 65 5.74 1.28 -3.42
CA PRO A 65 7.09 1.67 -3.73
C PRO A 65 7.86 1.98 -2.42
N PRO A 66 9.20 1.77 -2.39
CA PRO A 66 10.03 1.94 -1.20
C PRO A 66 9.87 3.29 -0.50
N CYS A 67 9.47 4.31 -1.25
CA CYS A 67 9.25 5.67 -0.78
C CYS A 67 7.92 5.86 -0.01
N HIS A 68 6.90 5.02 -0.26
CA HIS A 68 5.64 4.98 0.50
C HIS A 68 5.76 4.18 1.80
N LYS A 69 6.79 3.34 1.90
CA LYS A 69 7.14 2.58 3.10
C LYS A 69 7.25 3.45 4.35
N GLN A 70 7.61 4.73 4.26
CA GLN A 70 7.66 5.64 5.42
C GLN A 70 6.29 6.17 5.86
N LYS A 71 5.29 6.22 4.98
CA LYS A 71 3.94 6.69 5.31
C LYS A 71 3.07 5.56 5.88
N HIS A 72 3.31 4.31 5.49
CA HIS A 72 2.66 3.12 6.04
C HIS A 72 3.52 2.32 7.04
N SER A 73 4.80 2.67 7.27
CA SER A 73 5.56 2.15 8.43
C SER A 73 5.03 2.66 9.77
N VAL A 74 4.15 3.65 9.72
CA VAL A 74 3.31 4.01 10.83
C VAL A 74 2.06 3.16 10.77
N ASP A 75 2.15 1.95 11.31
CA ASP A 75 0.98 1.29 11.86
C ASP A 75 0.32 2.32 12.80
N PRO A 76 -0.90 2.83 12.51
CA PRO A 76 -1.55 3.80 13.38
C PRO A 76 -1.68 3.28 14.81
N HIS A 77 -1.63 1.96 15.01
CA HIS A 77 -1.63 1.29 16.32
C HIS A 77 -0.26 1.23 17.00
N LYS A 78 0.86 1.43 16.27
CA LYS A 78 2.22 1.40 16.85
C LYS A 78 2.64 2.75 17.43
N LYS A 79 1.98 3.85 17.05
CA LYS A 79 2.41 5.20 17.47
C LYS A 79 2.11 5.56 18.92
N GLU A 80 1.27 4.80 19.62
CA GLU A 80 0.83 5.16 20.97
C GLU A 80 1.11 4.10 22.05
N GLY A 81 1.84 3.01 21.72
CA GLY A 81 2.14 1.96 22.68
C GLY A 81 0.91 1.13 23.11
N TYR A 82 -0.16 1.18 22.31
CA TYR A 82 -1.34 0.35 22.49
C TYR A 82 -1.13 -1.07 21.99
N TYR A 83 -1.91 -2.00 22.53
CA TYR A 83 -1.90 -3.39 22.07
C TYR A 83 -2.46 -3.48 20.65
N ARG A 84 -1.87 -4.36 19.83
CA ARG A 84 -2.47 -4.72 18.54
C ARG A 84 -3.82 -5.37 18.77
N PRO A 85 -4.85 -5.05 17.96
CA PRO A 85 -6.17 -5.66 18.09
C PRO A 85 -6.12 -7.18 18.11
N GLU A 86 -5.25 -7.81 17.32
CA GLU A 86 -5.08 -9.26 17.28
C GLU A 86 -3.95 -9.70 18.22
N GLN A 87 -4.27 -10.59 19.16
CA GLN A 87 -3.30 -11.23 20.04
C GLN A 87 -3.35 -12.75 19.87
N CYS A 88 -2.19 -13.40 19.78
CA CYS A 88 -2.10 -14.85 19.63
C CYS A 88 -1.19 -15.47 20.68
N HIS A 89 -1.65 -16.54 21.32
CA HIS A 89 -0.90 -17.33 22.30
C HIS A 89 -1.29 -18.81 22.26
N ASN A 90 -0.31 -19.71 22.26
CA ASN A 90 -0.50 -21.17 22.27
C ASN A 90 -1.50 -21.69 21.21
N GLY A 91 -1.49 -21.10 20.01
CA GLY A 91 -2.37 -21.51 18.90
C GLY A 91 -3.81 -21.00 18.99
N PHE A 92 -4.11 -20.16 19.98
CA PHE A 92 -5.35 -19.39 20.06
C PHE A 92 -5.06 -17.94 19.74
N CYS A 93 -5.97 -17.30 19.03
CA CYS A 93 -5.92 -15.88 18.73
C CYS A 93 -7.23 -15.21 19.15
N TRP A 94 -7.18 -13.97 19.63
CA TRP A 94 -8.35 -13.22 20.10
C TRP A 94 -8.20 -11.73 19.81
N CYS A 95 -9.31 -11.00 19.87
CA CYS A 95 -9.34 -9.55 19.72
C CYS A 95 -9.17 -8.87 21.07
N VAL A 96 -8.38 -7.81 21.12
CA VAL A 96 -8.20 -6.95 22.30
C VAL A 96 -8.48 -5.49 21.98
N ASP A 97 -8.82 -4.72 23.00
CA ASP A 97 -8.88 -3.26 22.90
C ASP A 97 -7.48 -2.61 22.97
N ARG A 98 -7.44 -1.27 22.88
CA ARG A 98 -6.20 -0.49 22.96
C ARG A 98 -5.37 -0.75 24.24
N PHE A 99 -6.00 -1.22 25.32
CA PHE A 99 -5.36 -1.53 26.59
C PHE A 99 -5.00 -3.01 26.76
N GLY A 100 -5.25 -3.85 25.75
CA GLY A 100 -4.96 -5.29 25.79
C GLY A 100 -6.04 -6.14 26.45
N ARG A 101 -7.26 -5.61 26.64
CA ARG A 101 -8.40 -6.38 27.20
C ARG A 101 -9.08 -7.17 26.09
N GLU A 102 -9.20 -8.48 26.28
CA GLU A 102 -9.88 -9.40 25.36
C GLU A 102 -11.37 -9.09 25.22
N PHE A 103 -11.88 -9.11 23.98
CA PHE A 103 -13.31 -9.07 23.70
C PHE A 103 -13.93 -10.46 23.85
N ASP A 104 -15.08 -10.52 24.51
CA ASP A 104 -15.83 -11.76 24.68
C ASP A 104 -16.20 -12.38 23.31
N ASN A 105 -16.06 -13.70 23.21
CA ASN A 105 -16.30 -14.50 22.00
C ASN A 105 -15.37 -14.21 20.80
N SER A 106 -14.26 -13.49 20.99
CA SER A 106 -13.29 -13.23 19.91
C SER A 106 -12.22 -14.33 19.73
N ARG A 107 -12.14 -15.28 20.66
CA ARG A 107 -11.08 -16.29 20.69
C ARG A 107 -11.32 -17.43 19.70
N ILE A 108 -10.41 -17.61 18.75
CA ILE A 108 -10.41 -18.67 17.75
C ILE A 108 -9.11 -19.47 17.79
N LYS A 109 -9.10 -20.67 17.20
CA LYS A 109 -7.93 -21.57 17.19
C LYS A 109 -7.42 -21.77 15.76
N GLY A 110 -6.14 -21.51 15.54
CA GLY A 110 -5.46 -21.79 14.27
C GLY A 110 -5.63 -20.75 13.16
N GLU A 111 -6.49 -19.74 13.34
CA GLU A 111 -6.70 -18.64 12.39
C GLU A 111 -6.56 -17.27 13.09
N LEU A 112 -6.34 -16.21 12.30
CA LEU A 112 -6.33 -14.83 12.78
C LEU A 112 -7.77 -14.30 12.87
N PRO A 113 -8.21 -13.78 14.03
CA PRO A 113 -9.57 -13.30 14.19
C PRO A 113 -9.80 -12.00 13.42
N ASP A 114 -10.96 -11.88 12.78
CA ASP A 114 -11.40 -10.62 12.19
C ASP A 114 -11.88 -9.68 13.30
N CYS A 115 -11.01 -8.74 13.68
CA CYS A 115 -11.31 -7.74 14.70
C CYS A 115 -11.98 -6.48 14.14
N ALA A 116 -12.29 -6.42 12.83
CA ALA A 116 -12.97 -5.27 12.22
C ALA A 116 -14.36 -5.03 12.83
N GLN A 117 -15.05 -6.10 13.26
CA GLN A 117 -16.35 -6.00 13.95
C GLN A 117 -16.28 -5.21 15.28
N TYR A 118 -15.10 -5.16 15.91
CA TYR A 118 -14.86 -4.42 17.15
C TYR A 118 -14.32 -3.00 16.90
N GLY A 119 -14.25 -2.57 15.62
CA GLY A 119 -13.71 -1.27 15.22
C GLY A 119 -14.34 -0.07 15.94
N MET A 120 -15.64 -0.15 16.29
CA MET A 120 -16.32 0.89 17.06
C MET A 120 -15.79 1.04 18.50
N TYR A 121 -15.26 -0.04 19.11
CA TYR A 121 -14.69 -0.05 20.46
C TYR A 121 -13.17 0.17 20.47
N ILE A 122 -12.52 -0.10 19.33
CA ILE A 122 -11.10 0.15 19.09
C ILE A 122 -10.87 1.62 18.70
N GLY A 123 -11.94 2.35 18.36
CA GLY A 123 -12.01 3.80 18.20
C GLY A 123 -11.36 4.30 16.91
N TYR A 124 -11.88 3.80 15.79
CA TYR A 124 -11.74 4.41 14.47
C TYR A 124 -12.67 5.60 14.29
#